data_AF-A0A2V5QHR5-F1
#
_entry.id   AF-A0A2V5QHR5-F1
#
_cell.length_a   1.000
_cell.length_b   1.000
_cell.length_c   1.000
_cell.angle_alpha   90.00
_cell.angle_beta   90.00
_cell.angle_gamma   90.00
#
_symmetry.space_group_name_H-M   'P 1'
#
loop_
_entity.id
_entity.type
_entity.pdbx_description
1 polymer ?
#
loop_
_entity_poly.entity_id
_entity_poly.type
_entity_poly.pdbx_seq_one_letter_code
_entity_poly.pdbx_strand_id
1 'polypeptide(L)'
;MSPRRQSQSKRAGCFPACWSSAKPILHRGNYCRKKERPRACRRLMFREPRVALYRRLRTVISMERLHPRSPYEKLGGYVHLPRLIDKARLHRKGLLNGYNYKTVGFDKHLLAFLKIDGDMFEEIANKLDDDLAILNWVQENGERHSPEAIERWNQAMISRHPDTAAKRARFLHFLKEAGGEGRKDIGTYFDLIEFDEGRIK
;
A
#
# COMPACT_ATOMS: atom_id res chain seq x y z
N MET A 1 69.72 16.73 -3.24
CA MET A 1 69.31 17.28 -1.93
C MET A 1 67.94 16.71 -1.55
N SER A 2 67.92 15.73 -0.64
CA SER A 2 66.82 15.57 0.34
C SER A 2 66.92 16.72 1.38
N PRO A 3 65.94 17.01 2.27
CA PRO A 3 65.07 16.02 2.93
C PRO A 3 63.64 16.48 3.39
N ARG A 4 62.83 15.49 3.84
CA ARG A 4 62.05 15.35 5.13
C ARG A 4 61.22 16.55 5.65
N ARG A 5 60.13 16.43 6.42
CA ARG A 5 59.34 15.38 7.12
C ARG A 5 58.21 16.11 7.88
N GLN A 6 57.11 15.39 8.16
CA GLN A 6 56.32 15.36 9.43
C GLN A 6 55.72 16.67 9.98
N SER A 7 54.69 16.72 10.83
CA SER A 7 53.59 15.84 11.28
C SER A 7 52.89 16.60 12.42
N GLN A 8 51.63 16.24 12.71
CA GLN A 8 50.97 16.25 14.05
C GLN A 8 50.30 17.53 14.62
N SER A 9 48.99 17.32 14.91
CA SER A 9 48.32 17.38 16.22
C SER A 9 47.99 18.73 16.88
N LYS A 10 46.69 18.89 17.25
CA LYS A 10 46.13 19.41 18.54
C LYS A 10 44.59 19.39 18.41
N ARG A 11 43.85 18.45 19.02
CA ARG A 11 43.23 18.43 20.38
C ARG A 11 42.27 19.59 20.74
N ALA A 12 41.03 19.17 21.00
CA ALA A 12 40.16 19.46 22.16
C ALA A 12 39.34 20.77 22.24
N GLY A 13 38.02 20.58 22.33
CA GLY A 13 37.18 21.15 23.40
C GLY A 13 36.40 22.43 23.08
N CYS A 14 35.06 22.35 23.14
CA CYS A 14 34.22 23.16 24.04
C CYS A 14 32.72 22.97 23.74
N PHE A 15 32.03 22.31 24.67
CA PHE A 15 30.60 22.46 24.94
C PHE A 15 30.39 23.74 25.77
N PRO A 16 29.26 24.43 25.60
CA PRO A 16 28.32 24.58 26.73
C PRO A 16 26.86 24.41 26.23
N ALA A 17 26.01 23.58 26.83
CA ALA A 17 25.28 23.78 28.09
C ALA A 17 24.33 25.00 28.09
N CYS A 18 23.02 24.75 27.87
CA CYS A 18 21.92 25.60 28.31
C CYS A 18 20.72 24.68 28.62
N TRP A 19 20.60 24.21 29.87
CA TRP A 19 19.68 24.72 30.91
C TRP A 19 18.19 24.59 30.55
N SER A 20 17.53 23.56 31.09
CA SER A 20 16.11 23.60 31.46
C SER A 20 15.84 22.57 32.55
N SER A 21 16.11 22.98 33.79
CA SER A 21 15.66 22.28 34.99
C SER A 21 14.24 22.76 35.31
N ALA A 22 13.25 21.95 34.97
CA ALA A 22 11.88 22.11 35.45
C ALA A 22 11.73 21.46 36.83
N LYS A 23 11.10 22.18 37.78
CA LYS A 23 10.33 21.71 38.96
C LYS A 23 9.99 22.93 39.84
N PRO A 24 9.07 22.80 40.81
CA PRO A 24 7.61 22.67 40.72
C PRO A 24 6.96 23.84 41.50
N ILE A 25 5.66 23.81 41.80
CA ILE A 25 5.09 24.02 43.16
C ILE A 25 3.58 24.28 43.07
N LEU A 26 2.86 23.39 43.75
CA LEU A 26 1.51 23.50 44.29
C LEU A 26 1.18 24.90 44.82
N HIS A 27 -0.06 25.35 44.62
CA HIS A 27 -0.79 25.89 45.76
C HIS A 27 -2.29 25.54 45.71
N ARG A 28 -2.70 24.87 46.79
CA ARG A 28 -4.08 24.67 47.22
C ARG A 28 -4.73 26.00 47.54
N GLY A 29 -6.03 26.11 47.26
CA GLY A 29 -6.92 27.14 47.79
C GLY A 29 -8.35 26.64 47.82
N ASN A 30 -8.72 25.98 48.93
CA ASN A 30 -10.10 25.64 49.26
C ASN A 30 -10.88 26.91 49.58
N TYR A 31 -12.08 27.08 49.02
CA TYR A 31 -13.18 27.75 49.72
C TYR A 31 -14.51 27.08 49.39
N CYS A 32 -15.14 26.59 50.46
CA CYS A 32 -16.45 25.98 50.51
C CYS A 32 -17.45 27.04 50.98
N ARG A 33 -18.61 27.21 50.30
CA ARG A 33 -19.86 27.59 50.98
C ARG A 33 -21.11 27.44 50.10
N LYS A 34 -22.03 26.65 50.67
CA LYS A 34 -23.51 26.80 50.75
C LYS A 34 -24.40 26.54 49.51
N LYS A 35 -25.02 25.36 49.60
CA LYS A 35 -26.46 25.00 49.45
C LYS A 35 -27.42 26.08 48.95
N GLU A 36 -28.24 25.71 47.95
CA GLU A 36 -29.71 25.83 47.96
C GLU A 36 -30.33 25.00 46.80
N ARG A 37 -31.50 24.38 47.05
CA ARG A 37 -32.42 23.78 46.04
C ARG A 37 -33.72 24.58 46.12
N PRO A 38 -34.49 24.72 45.01
CA PRO A 38 -35.73 23.92 44.94
C PRO A 38 -36.15 23.51 43.51
N ARG A 39 -37.28 22.79 43.44
CA ARG A 39 -37.83 22.08 42.28
C ARG A 39 -38.71 22.96 41.39
N ALA A 40 -38.79 22.52 40.12
CA ALA A 40 -39.98 22.41 39.26
C ALA A 40 -40.19 23.41 38.10
N CYS A 41 -40.71 22.81 37.02
CA CYS A 41 -41.58 23.34 35.96
C CYS A 41 -40.98 23.96 34.68
N ARG A 42 -41.05 23.12 33.63
CA ARG A 42 -41.71 23.35 32.32
C ARG A 42 -41.07 24.29 31.28
N ARG A 43 -41.03 23.74 30.04
CA ARG A 43 -41.32 24.42 28.74
C ARG A 43 -40.06 25.10 28.12
N LEU A 44 -39.59 24.93 26.88
CA LEU A 44 -40.07 24.42 25.58
C LEU A 44 -38.90 23.94 24.69
N MET A 45 -39.22 22.96 23.85
CA MET A 45 -38.91 22.85 22.41
C MET A 45 -37.46 23.04 21.93
N PHE A 46 -36.81 21.92 21.61
CA PHE A 46 -36.04 21.84 20.36
C PHE A 46 -36.42 20.57 19.61
N ARG A 47 -36.69 20.77 18.31
CA ARG A 47 -37.14 19.80 17.32
C ARG A 47 -35.95 18.98 16.81
N GLU A 48 -36.21 17.67 16.62
CA GLU A 48 -35.69 16.76 15.56
C GLU A 48 -34.17 16.40 15.59
N PRO A 49 -33.67 15.37 14.87
CA PRO A 49 -34.29 14.15 14.31
C PRO A 49 -33.44 12.85 14.51
N ARG A 50 -34.02 11.72 14.10
CA ARG A 50 -33.37 10.52 13.52
C ARG A 50 -32.39 9.71 14.39
N VAL A 51 -32.91 8.59 14.89
CA VAL A 51 -32.26 7.27 15.00
C VAL A 51 -30.87 7.20 14.35
N ALA A 52 -29.85 7.51 15.16
CA ALA A 52 -28.47 7.15 14.92
C ALA A 52 -28.31 5.66 15.25
N LEU A 53 -28.59 4.79 14.28
CA LEU A 53 -28.16 3.39 14.35
C LEU A 53 -27.71 2.91 12.98
N TYR A 54 -26.74 3.62 12.39
CA TYR A 54 -25.85 3.01 11.41
C TYR A 54 -24.95 2.03 12.16
N ARG A 55 -25.54 0.87 12.45
CA ARG A 55 -24.89 -0.33 12.95
C ARG A 55 -23.91 -0.76 11.87
N ARG A 56 -22.70 -0.23 11.98
CA ARG A 56 -21.43 -0.88 11.67
C ARG A 56 -21.60 -1.89 10.52
N LEU A 57 -21.68 -1.38 9.29
CA LEU A 57 -21.27 -2.16 8.12
C LEU A 57 -19.78 -2.39 8.33
N ARG A 58 -19.50 -3.41 9.13
CA ARG A 58 -18.24 -4.10 9.23
C ARG A 58 -18.01 -4.55 7.81
N THR A 59 -17.26 -3.72 7.07
CA THR A 59 -16.72 -4.07 5.76
C THR A 59 -16.28 -5.51 5.89
N VAL A 60 -16.89 -6.36 5.08
CA VAL A 60 -16.51 -7.75 4.97
C VAL A 60 -15.10 -7.70 4.40
N ILE A 61 -14.10 -7.50 5.26
CA ILE A 61 -12.75 -7.97 5.01
C ILE A 61 -12.97 -9.48 4.97
N SER A 62 -13.28 -9.96 3.77
CA SER A 62 -13.39 -11.38 3.49
C SER A 62 -12.11 -12.01 4.02
N MET A 63 -12.29 -12.92 4.96
CA MET A 63 -11.20 -13.73 5.46
C MET A 63 -10.56 -14.46 4.27
N GLU A 64 -9.23 -14.33 4.19
CA GLU A 64 -8.31 -15.23 3.50
C GLU A 64 -8.54 -15.46 2.01
N ARG A 65 -8.22 -14.43 1.21
CA ARG A 65 -7.34 -14.69 0.06
C ARG A 65 -5.97 -14.15 0.42
N LEU A 66 -5.06 -15.03 0.83
CA LEU A 66 -3.63 -14.70 1.00
C LEU A 66 -2.97 -14.31 -0.33
N HIS A 67 -3.68 -14.55 -1.44
CA HIS A 67 -3.25 -14.23 -2.78
C HIS A 67 -4.01 -13.02 -3.33
N PRO A 68 -3.32 -12.05 -3.92
CA PRO A 68 -3.94 -10.94 -4.65
C PRO A 68 -4.90 -11.44 -5.75
N ARG A 69 -5.81 -10.57 -6.22
CA ARG A 69 -6.67 -10.84 -7.39
C ARG A 69 -5.92 -11.29 -8.64
N SER A 70 -6.65 -11.86 -9.59
CA SER A 70 -6.06 -12.34 -10.85
C SER A 70 -5.34 -11.21 -11.59
N PRO A 71 -4.17 -11.45 -12.21
CA PRO A 71 -3.52 -10.47 -13.07
C PRO A 71 -4.39 -10.11 -14.30
N TYR A 72 -5.33 -10.97 -14.70
CA TYR A 72 -6.28 -10.72 -15.79
C TYR A 72 -7.42 -9.77 -15.42
N GLU A 73 -7.68 -9.57 -14.11
CA GLU A 73 -8.72 -8.64 -13.68
C GLU A 73 -8.35 -7.21 -14.08
N LYS A 74 -9.35 -6.50 -14.64
CA LYS A 74 -9.21 -5.12 -15.11
C LYS A 74 -9.92 -4.16 -14.17
N LEU A 75 -9.30 -3.01 -13.92
CA LEU A 75 -9.94 -1.85 -13.28
C LEU A 75 -9.64 -0.61 -14.11
N GLY A 76 -10.69 0.10 -14.52
CA GLY A 76 -10.55 1.26 -15.43
C GLY A 76 -9.87 0.94 -16.76
N GLY A 77 -9.99 -0.31 -17.21
CA GLY A 77 -9.34 -0.80 -18.43
C GLY A 77 -7.94 -1.37 -18.23
N TYR A 78 -7.26 -1.13 -17.10
CA TYR A 78 -5.90 -1.62 -16.86
C TYR A 78 -5.92 -3.03 -16.25
N VAL A 79 -5.25 -3.99 -16.90
CA VAL A 79 -4.94 -5.28 -16.27
C VAL A 79 -3.97 -5.08 -15.11
N HIS A 80 -3.93 -6.02 -14.16
CA HIS A 80 -3.00 -6.03 -13.02
C HIS A 80 -3.15 -4.88 -12.01
N LEU A 81 -3.93 -3.83 -12.29
CA LEU A 81 -4.22 -2.74 -11.34
C LEU A 81 -4.96 -3.23 -10.08
N PRO A 82 -6.04 -4.03 -10.18
CA PRO A 82 -6.70 -4.62 -9.01
C PRO A 82 -5.72 -5.42 -8.13
N ARG A 83 -4.86 -6.19 -8.79
CA ARG A 83 -3.84 -7.02 -8.17
C ARG A 83 -2.80 -6.17 -7.43
N LEU A 84 -2.37 -5.05 -8.01
CA LEU A 84 -1.43 -4.13 -7.37
C LEU A 84 -2.02 -3.48 -6.11
N ILE A 85 -3.32 -3.13 -6.12
CA ILE A 85 -4.04 -2.61 -4.94
C ILE A 85 -4.02 -3.63 -3.81
N ASP A 86 -4.34 -4.89 -4.11
CA ASP A 86 -4.35 -5.95 -3.09
C ASP A 86 -2.95 -6.17 -2.51
N LYS A 87 -1.91 -6.12 -3.35
CA LYS A 87 -0.52 -6.24 -2.89
C LYS A 87 -0.13 -5.09 -1.96
N ALA A 88 -0.54 -3.86 -2.25
CA ALA A 88 -0.32 -2.73 -1.36
C ALA A 88 -1.01 -2.91 0.00
N ARG A 89 -2.25 -3.42 0.00
CA ARG A 89 -3.03 -3.71 1.21
C ARG A 89 -2.43 -4.86 2.03
N LEU A 90 -1.92 -5.90 1.37
CA LEU A 90 -1.25 -7.03 2.01
C LEU A 90 0.12 -6.63 2.57
N HIS A 91 0.86 -5.78 1.85
CA HIS A 91 2.15 -5.25 2.29
C HIS A 91 2.02 -4.47 3.61
N ARG A 92 1.04 -3.57 3.71
CA ARG A 92 0.76 -2.81 4.95
C ARG A 92 0.42 -3.71 6.14
N LYS A 93 -0.15 -4.88 5.90
CA LYS A 93 -0.48 -5.88 6.93
C LYS A 93 0.69 -6.80 7.29
N GLY A 94 1.82 -6.70 6.60
CA GLY A 94 2.96 -7.62 6.75
C GLY A 94 2.66 -9.05 6.28
N LEU A 95 1.65 -9.22 5.41
CA LEU A 95 1.21 -10.53 4.91
C LEU A 95 1.69 -10.83 3.49
N LEU A 96 2.43 -9.91 2.87
CA LEU A 96 2.95 -10.07 1.52
C LEU A 96 4.24 -10.92 1.53
N ASN A 97 4.09 -12.23 1.71
CA ASN A 97 5.20 -13.18 1.66
C ASN A 97 5.29 -13.84 0.28
N GLY A 98 6.50 -13.92 -0.28
CA GLY A 98 6.76 -14.62 -1.56
C GLY A 98 6.44 -13.81 -2.83
N TYR A 99 5.94 -12.59 -2.71
CA TYR A 99 5.61 -11.75 -3.87
C TYR A 99 6.67 -10.68 -4.14
N ASN A 100 7.03 -10.53 -5.42
CA ASN A 100 7.77 -9.37 -5.92
C ASN A 100 6.91 -8.11 -5.80
N TYR A 101 7.37 -7.04 -5.13
CA TYR A 101 6.57 -5.82 -4.93
C TYR A 101 7.33 -4.56 -5.36
N LYS A 102 6.67 -3.69 -6.15
CA LYS A 102 7.10 -2.36 -6.65
C LYS A 102 8.35 -2.30 -7.53
N THR A 103 9.36 -3.10 -7.26
CA THR A 103 10.71 -2.94 -7.82
C THR A 103 10.94 -3.80 -9.07
N VAL A 104 10.19 -4.87 -9.25
CA VAL A 104 10.35 -5.83 -10.35
C VAL A 104 9.01 -6.35 -10.89
N GLY A 105 9.04 -6.86 -12.11
CA GLY A 105 7.88 -7.52 -12.74
C GLY A 105 6.79 -6.56 -13.21
N PHE A 106 5.54 -7.02 -13.16
CA PHE A 106 4.37 -6.31 -13.69
C PHE A 106 4.04 -5.03 -12.92
N ASP A 107 4.26 -5.00 -11.60
CA ASP A 107 4.03 -3.81 -10.77
C ASP A 107 4.80 -2.60 -11.30
N LYS A 108 6.10 -2.80 -11.57
CA LYS A 108 6.98 -1.76 -12.12
C LYS A 108 6.52 -1.31 -13.50
N HIS A 109 6.08 -2.24 -14.35
CA HIS A 109 5.60 -1.91 -15.69
C HIS A 109 4.30 -1.08 -15.66
N LEU A 110 3.38 -1.39 -14.73
CA LEU A 110 2.16 -0.62 -14.54
C LEU A 110 2.44 0.78 -13.99
N LEU A 111 3.24 0.88 -12.93
CA LEU A 111 3.63 2.16 -12.33
C LEU A 111 4.38 3.05 -13.33
N ALA A 112 5.29 2.48 -14.12
CA ALA A 112 6.01 3.22 -15.17
C ALA A 112 5.09 3.67 -16.31
N PHE A 113 4.11 2.85 -16.69
CA PHE A 113 3.12 3.22 -17.70
C PHE A 113 2.27 4.40 -17.24
N LEU A 114 1.81 4.36 -15.98
CA LEU A 114 1.02 5.43 -15.36
C LEU A 114 1.88 6.63 -14.93
N LYS A 115 3.22 6.53 -14.97
CA LYS A 115 4.16 7.51 -14.42
C LYS A 115 3.87 7.89 -12.96
N ILE A 116 3.45 6.92 -12.16
CA ILE A 116 3.13 7.10 -10.74
C ILE A 116 4.27 6.52 -9.90
N ASP A 117 4.62 7.24 -8.83
CA ASP A 117 5.54 6.72 -7.82
C ASP A 117 4.91 5.58 -7.01
N GLY A 118 5.66 4.50 -6.82
CA GLY A 118 5.17 3.29 -6.18
C GLY A 118 4.83 3.45 -4.70
N ASP A 119 5.55 4.31 -3.98
CA ASP A 119 5.31 4.57 -2.56
C ASP A 119 4.06 5.44 -2.39
N MET A 120 3.92 6.47 -3.23
CA MET A 120 2.70 7.28 -3.26
C MET A 120 1.46 6.46 -3.63
N PHE A 121 1.56 5.55 -4.59
CA PHE A 121 0.47 4.63 -4.92
C PHE A 121 0.11 3.75 -3.72
N GLU A 122 1.11 3.20 -3.02
CA GLU A 122 0.89 2.36 -1.85
C GLU A 122 0.15 3.11 -0.73
N GLU A 123 0.54 4.34 -0.44
CA GLU A 123 -0.12 5.17 0.56
C GLU A 123 -1.60 5.37 0.24
N ILE A 124 -1.92 5.66 -1.02
CA ILE A 124 -3.29 5.90 -1.48
C ILE A 124 -4.11 4.60 -1.48
N ALA A 125 -3.56 3.50 -1.98
CA ALA A 125 -4.23 2.20 -1.97
C ALA A 125 -4.57 1.70 -0.55
N ASN A 126 -3.82 2.20 0.44
CA ASN A 126 -4.01 1.93 1.85
C ASN A 126 -4.85 2.98 2.60
N LYS A 127 -5.05 4.16 2.00
CA LYS A 127 -5.89 5.24 2.55
C LYS A 127 -7.33 5.14 2.06
N LEU A 128 -7.53 4.65 0.83
CA LEU A 128 -8.83 4.51 0.20
C LEU A 128 -9.29 3.05 0.24
N ASP A 129 -10.53 2.85 0.70
CA ASP A 129 -11.14 1.51 0.79
C ASP A 129 -11.75 1.04 -0.54
N ASP A 130 -12.17 1.98 -1.39
CA ASP A 130 -12.84 1.68 -2.65
C ASP A 130 -11.89 1.71 -3.86
N ASP A 131 -12.03 0.71 -4.71
CA ASP A 131 -11.21 0.55 -5.91
C ASP A 131 -11.52 1.63 -6.95
N LEU A 132 -12.78 2.08 -7.06
CA LEU A 132 -13.12 3.19 -7.96
C LEU A 132 -12.50 4.51 -7.47
N ALA A 133 -12.45 4.73 -6.16
CA ALA A 133 -11.75 5.89 -5.60
C ALA A 133 -10.24 5.87 -5.90
N ILE A 134 -9.61 4.69 -5.82
CA ILE A 134 -8.20 4.52 -6.20
C ILE A 134 -8.01 4.76 -7.70
N LEU A 135 -8.91 4.21 -8.54
CA LEU A 135 -8.88 4.42 -9.99
C LEU A 135 -8.98 5.91 -10.34
N ASN A 136 -9.91 6.64 -9.74
CA ASN A 136 -10.07 8.07 -9.96
C ASN A 136 -8.78 8.82 -9.58
N TRP A 137 -8.19 8.50 -8.43
CA TRP A 137 -6.91 9.09 -8.03
C TRP A 137 -5.79 8.78 -9.04
N VAL A 138 -5.70 7.54 -9.55
CA VAL A 138 -4.74 7.15 -10.59
C VAL A 138 -4.95 7.95 -11.88
N GLN A 139 -6.20 8.19 -12.29
CA GLN A 139 -6.52 8.98 -13.49
C GLN A 139 -6.28 10.48 -13.32
N GLU A 140 -6.31 10.98 -12.09
CA GLU A 140 -6.03 12.38 -11.73
C GLU A 140 -4.54 12.66 -11.58
N ASN A 141 -3.76 11.72 -11.01
CA ASN A 141 -2.37 11.91 -10.63
C ASN A 141 -1.37 11.19 -11.56
N GLY A 142 -1.85 10.26 -12.38
CA GLY A 142 -1.05 9.55 -13.38
C GLY A 142 -1.18 10.14 -14.78
N GLU A 143 -0.35 9.62 -15.68
CA GLU A 143 -0.44 9.90 -17.11
C GLU A 143 -1.76 9.37 -17.67
N ARG A 144 -2.52 10.23 -18.36
CA ARG A 144 -3.74 9.83 -19.06
C ARG A 144 -3.38 9.16 -20.38
N HIS A 145 -3.91 7.95 -20.56
CA HIS A 145 -3.74 7.17 -21.78
C HIS A 145 -5.06 7.06 -22.53
N SER A 146 -4.98 7.00 -23.86
CA SER A 146 -6.17 6.71 -24.66
C SER A 146 -6.61 5.25 -24.46
N PRO A 147 -7.89 4.91 -24.68
CA PRO A 147 -8.38 3.54 -24.58
C PRO A 147 -7.56 2.55 -25.43
N GLU A 148 -7.12 2.96 -26.62
CA GLU A 148 -6.30 2.16 -27.53
C GLU A 148 -4.89 1.91 -26.97
N ALA A 149 -4.29 2.93 -26.32
CA ALA A 149 -2.99 2.78 -25.67
C ALA A 149 -3.07 1.83 -24.47
N ILE A 150 -4.15 1.92 -23.67
CA ILE A 150 -4.41 1.02 -22.55
C ILE A 150 -4.57 -0.42 -23.06
N GLU A 151 -5.35 -0.63 -24.12
CA GLU A 151 -5.55 -1.98 -24.65
C GLU A 151 -4.26 -2.56 -25.27
N ARG A 152 -3.47 -1.75 -25.98
CA ARG A 152 -2.15 -2.17 -26.46
C ARG A 152 -1.22 -2.56 -25.31
N TRP A 153 -1.24 -1.79 -24.22
CA TRP A 153 -0.46 -2.12 -23.03
C TRP A 153 -0.95 -3.41 -22.36
N ASN A 154 -2.27 -3.59 -22.23
CA ASN A 154 -2.87 -4.82 -21.69
C ASN A 154 -2.42 -6.05 -22.49
N GLN A 155 -2.54 -6.00 -23.82
CA GLN A 155 -2.13 -7.10 -24.69
C GLN A 155 -0.64 -7.40 -24.56
N ALA A 156 0.21 -6.37 -24.43
CA ALA A 156 1.65 -6.55 -24.21
C ALA A 156 1.97 -7.18 -22.84
N MET A 157 1.16 -6.94 -21.81
CA MET A 157 1.33 -7.56 -20.49
C MET A 157 0.83 -9.02 -20.48
N ILE A 158 -0.35 -9.27 -21.06
CA ILE A 158 -0.94 -10.62 -21.14
C ILE A 158 -0.06 -11.56 -21.98
N SER A 159 0.40 -11.11 -23.15
CA SER A 159 1.22 -11.92 -24.06
C SER A 159 2.68 -12.09 -23.62
N ARG A 160 3.04 -11.57 -22.44
CA ARG A 160 4.42 -11.59 -21.95
C ARG A 160 4.81 -13.01 -21.57
N HIS A 161 5.80 -13.53 -22.31
CA HIS A 161 6.31 -14.89 -22.18
C HIS A 161 7.84 -14.85 -22.00
N PRO A 162 8.46 -15.94 -21.52
CA PRO A 162 9.91 -16.02 -21.37
C PRO A 162 10.62 -16.09 -22.75
N ASP A 163 11.12 -14.94 -23.21
CA ASP A 163 11.79 -14.74 -24.51
C ASP A 163 13.27 -15.17 -24.53
N THR A 164 13.98 -15.10 -23.40
CA THR A 164 15.39 -15.49 -23.30
C THR A 164 15.58 -16.85 -22.64
N ALA A 165 16.70 -17.53 -22.93
CA ALA A 165 17.02 -18.82 -22.32
C ALA A 165 17.05 -18.76 -20.78
N ALA A 166 17.61 -17.69 -20.21
CA ALA A 166 17.62 -17.48 -18.76
C ALA A 166 16.21 -17.28 -18.17
N LYS A 167 15.34 -16.54 -18.85
CA LYS A 167 13.95 -16.36 -18.42
C LYS A 167 13.15 -17.65 -18.55
N ARG A 168 13.39 -18.44 -19.61
CA ARG A 168 12.78 -19.77 -19.79
C ARG A 168 13.18 -20.72 -18.68
N ALA A 169 14.46 -20.78 -18.32
CA ALA A 169 14.93 -21.61 -17.22
C ALA A 169 14.26 -21.23 -15.89
N ARG A 170 14.15 -19.93 -15.57
CA ARG A 170 13.43 -19.47 -14.37
C ARG A 170 11.93 -19.78 -14.43
N PHE A 171 11.30 -19.59 -15.58
CA PHE A 171 9.89 -19.90 -15.77
C PHE A 171 9.59 -21.39 -15.55
N LEU A 172 10.39 -22.28 -16.15
CA LEU A 172 10.26 -23.72 -15.97
C LEU A 172 10.53 -24.14 -14.52
N HIS A 173 11.46 -23.48 -13.84
CA HIS A 173 11.70 -23.72 -12.41
C HIS A 173 10.45 -23.38 -11.58
N PHE A 174 9.87 -22.18 -11.73
CA PHE A 174 8.64 -21.82 -11.00
C PHE A 174 7.45 -22.71 -11.37
N LEU A 175 7.30 -23.06 -12.66
CA LEU A 175 6.25 -23.97 -13.10
C LEU A 175 6.39 -25.35 -12.45
N LYS A 176 7.62 -25.84 -12.31
CA LYS A 176 7.91 -27.09 -11.60
C LYS A 176 7.60 -27.00 -10.11
N GLU A 177 7.99 -25.92 -9.44
CA GLU A 177 7.68 -25.69 -8.02
C GLU A 177 6.16 -25.65 -7.77
N ALA A 178 5.39 -25.08 -8.71
CA ALA A 178 3.94 -25.07 -8.66
C ALA A 178 3.29 -26.44 -9.01
N GLY A 179 4.07 -27.46 -9.38
CA GLY A 179 3.58 -28.80 -9.74
C GLY A 179 3.12 -28.95 -11.19
N GLY A 180 3.43 -28.01 -12.07
CA GLY A 180 3.05 -27.99 -13.48
C GLY A 180 4.10 -28.58 -14.43
N GLU A 181 4.99 -29.45 -13.95
CA GLU A 181 6.05 -30.04 -14.77
C GLU A 181 5.47 -30.74 -16.01
N GLY A 182 5.91 -30.32 -17.21
CA GLY A 182 5.44 -30.87 -18.49
C GLY A 182 4.16 -30.24 -19.07
N ARG A 183 3.52 -29.29 -18.35
CA ARG A 183 2.38 -28.51 -18.87
C ARG A 183 2.85 -27.55 -19.97
N LYS A 184 2.25 -27.64 -21.16
CA LYS A 184 2.56 -26.80 -22.34
C LYS A 184 1.52 -25.73 -22.60
N ASP A 185 0.37 -25.83 -21.94
CA ASP A 185 -0.72 -24.87 -21.95
C ASP A 185 -0.36 -23.58 -21.17
N ILE A 186 0.54 -23.66 -20.19
CA ILE A 186 1.01 -22.52 -19.41
C ILE A 186 2.20 -21.87 -20.13
N GLY A 187 1.90 -20.89 -20.99
CA GLY A 187 2.89 -20.24 -21.85
C GLY A 187 3.29 -18.83 -21.43
N THR A 188 2.43 -18.13 -20.69
CA THR A 188 2.67 -16.75 -20.25
C THR A 188 2.93 -16.66 -18.75
N TYR A 189 3.54 -15.55 -18.32
CA TYR A 189 3.70 -15.30 -16.88
C TYR A 189 2.36 -15.10 -16.16
N PHE A 190 1.31 -14.63 -16.87
CA PHE A 190 -0.02 -14.54 -16.29
C PHE A 190 -0.60 -15.92 -16.02
N ASP A 191 -0.47 -16.85 -16.96
CA ASP A 191 -0.92 -18.23 -16.80
C ASP A 191 -0.17 -18.94 -15.66
N LEU A 192 1.14 -18.67 -15.54
CA LEU A 192 1.94 -19.20 -14.44
C LEU A 192 1.43 -18.70 -13.08
N ILE A 193 1.11 -17.41 -12.96
CA ILE A 193 0.55 -16.84 -11.72
C ILE A 193 -0.84 -17.44 -11.43
N GLU A 194 -1.68 -17.59 -12.45
CA GLU A 194 -3.00 -18.20 -12.29
C GLU A 194 -2.92 -19.67 -11.87
N PHE A 195 -1.96 -20.41 -12.39
CA PHE A 195 -1.71 -21.81 -12.03
C PHE A 195 -1.16 -21.93 -10.60
N ASP A 196 -0.14 -21.14 -10.26
CA ASP A 196 0.47 -21.10 -8.93
C ASP A 196 -0.55 -20.73 -7.84
N GLU A 197 -1.47 -19.81 -8.15
CA GLU A 197 -2.56 -19.41 -7.24
C GLU A 197 -3.79 -20.33 -7.30
N GLY A 198 -3.70 -21.45 -8.05
CA GLY A 198 -4.71 -22.51 -8.10
C GLY A 198 -6.00 -22.14 -8.86
N ARG A 199 -5.97 -21.11 -9.70
CA ARG A 199 -7.13 -20.70 -10.53
C ARG A 199 -7.23 -21.52 -11.81
N ILE A 200 -6.10 -21.92 -12.37
CA ILE A 200 -6.00 -22.90 -13.46
C ILE A 200 -5.63 -24.25 -12.86
N LYS A 201 -6.30 -25.32 -13.30
CA LYS A 201 -6.03 -26.70 -12.90
C LYS A 201 -5.26 -27.45 -13.97
#